data_AF-A0A953CTS9-F1
#
_entry.id   AF-A0A953CTS9-F1
#
_cell.length_a   1.000
_cell.length_b   1.000
_cell.length_c   1.000
_cell.angle_alpha   90.00
_cell.angle_beta   90.00
_cell.angle_gamma   90.00
#
_symmetry.space_group_name_H-M   'P 1'
#
loop_
_entity.id
_entity.type
_entity.pdbx_description
1 polymer ?
#
loop_
_entity_poly.entity_id
_entity_poly.type
_entity_poly.pdbx_seq_one_letter_code
_entity_poly.pdbx_strand_id
1 'polypeptide(L)'
;MLGVTDEEDSAEIAEWASFGLIFALAVLSFADARPRGSSDQDLVDGDEFTVSDLFECLRFVSGELRFSSDYLRGRCMKTDITVRMDGMLTLSTRNRGQAALFWLDRLQGKKKLVLI
;
A
#
# COMPACT_ATOMS: atom_id res chain seq x y z
N MET A 1 -21.14 -24.71 -22.99
CA MET A 1 -20.39 -24.66 -21.73
C MET A 1 -19.26 -23.67 -21.93
N LEU A 2 -19.53 -22.37 -21.73
CA LEU A 2 -18.60 -21.26 -21.97
C LEU A 2 -18.94 -20.18 -20.93
N GLY A 3 -17.98 -19.78 -20.10
CA GLY A 3 -18.13 -18.60 -19.26
C GLY A 3 -17.42 -18.54 -17.90
N VAL A 4 -16.46 -19.42 -17.57
CA VAL A 4 -15.86 -19.43 -16.20
C VAL A 4 -14.39 -18.97 -16.17
N THR A 5 -13.72 -18.78 -17.31
CA THR A 5 -12.24 -18.67 -17.31
C THR A 5 -11.66 -17.30 -16.97
N ASP A 6 -12.35 -16.18 -17.23
CA ASP A 6 -11.72 -14.85 -17.05
C ASP A 6 -11.80 -14.32 -15.61
N GLU A 7 -12.82 -14.70 -14.83
CA GLU A 7 -13.02 -14.21 -13.46
C GLU A 7 -12.16 -14.97 -12.44
N GLU A 8 -12.03 -16.30 -12.57
CA GLU A 8 -11.16 -17.11 -11.70
C GLU A 8 -9.68 -16.76 -11.89
N ASP A 9 -9.23 -16.64 -13.14
CA ASP A 9 -7.85 -16.24 -13.47
C ASP A 9 -7.54 -14.82 -12.93
N SER A 10 -8.51 -13.90 -12.98
CA SER A 10 -8.35 -12.54 -12.45
C SER A 10 -8.28 -12.51 -10.92
N ALA A 11 -9.06 -13.34 -10.24
CA ALA A 11 -9.07 -13.45 -8.79
C ALA A 11 -7.75 -14.05 -8.27
N GLU A 12 -7.23 -15.10 -8.93
CA GLU A 12 -5.94 -15.71 -8.57
C GLU A 12 -4.78 -14.72 -8.78
N ILE A 13 -4.77 -14.00 -9.91
CA ILE A 13 -3.77 -12.94 -10.17
C ILE A 13 -3.87 -11.82 -9.11
N ALA A 14 -5.07 -11.44 -8.69
CA ALA A 14 -5.27 -10.41 -7.68
C ALA A 14 -4.71 -10.84 -6.30
N GLU A 15 -4.87 -12.10 -5.92
CA GLU A 15 -4.37 -12.63 -4.64
C GLU A 15 -2.85 -12.53 -4.54
N TRP A 16 -2.12 -13.01 -5.57
CA TRP A 16 -0.66 -12.97 -5.59
C TRP A 16 -0.10 -11.55 -5.82
N ALA A 17 -0.76 -10.73 -6.64
CA ALA A 17 -0.31 -9.37 -6.92
C ALA A 17 -0.51 -8.42 -5.72
N SER A 18 -1.41 -8.76 -4.77
CA SER A 18 -1.74 -7.91 -3.63
C SER A 18 -0.53 -7.55 -2.78
N PHE A 19 0.32 -8.52 -2.44
CA PHE A 19 1.53 -8.26 -1.65
C PHE A 19 2.50 -7.32 -2.35
N GLY A 20 2.73 -7.53 -3.66
CA GLY A 20 3.60 -6.69 -4.46
C GLY A 20 3.06 -5.26 -4.60
N LEU A 21 1.74 -5.12 -4.79
CA LEU A 21 1.09 -3.82 -4.90
C LEU A 21 1.10 -3.04 -3.58
N ILE A 22 0.82 -3.71 -2.46
CA ILE A 22 0.93 -3.11 -1.12
C ILE A 22 2.37 -2.69 -0.86
N PHE A 23 3.35 -3.55 -1.16
CA PHE A 23 4.76 -3.23 -0.98
C PHE A 23 5.18 -2.00 -1.81
N ALA A 24 4.80 -1.94 -3.09
CA ALA A 24 5.11 -0.80 -3.94
C ALA A 24 4.51 0.52 -3.42
N LEU A 25 3.25 0.49 -2.98
CA LEU A 25 2.59 1.65 -2.37
C LEU A 25 3.23 2.05 -1.03
N ALA A 26 3.62 1.08 -0.20
CA ALA A 26 4.29 1.32 1.06
C ALA A 26 5.68 1.96 0.85
N VAL A 27 6.45 1.48 -0.13
CA VAL A 27 7.74 2.09 -0.53
C VAL A 27 7.55 3.53 -0.98
N LEU A 28 6.56 3.81 -1.83
CA LEU A 28 6.27 5.19 -2.27
C LEU A 28 5.83 6.08 -1.10
N SER A 29 4.99 5.54 -0.22
CA SER A 29 4.56 6.22 1.00
C SER A 29 5.72 6.54 1.91
N PHE A 30 6.68 5.62 2.07
CA PHE A 30 7.84 5.77 2.93
C PHE A 30 8.84 6.77 2.36
N ALA A 31 9.11 6.70 1.06
CA ALA A 31 10.01 7.62 0.37
C ALA A 31 9.53 9.08 0.44
N ASP A 32 8.21 9.28 0.39
CA ASP A 32 7.60 10.61 0.53
C ASP A 32 7.39 11.03 2.00
N ALA A 33 7.51 10.11 2.96
CA ALA A 33 7.27 10.39 4.36
C ALA A 33 8.41 11.23 4.96
N ARG A 34 8.01 12.33 5.59
CA ARG A 34 8.89 13.24 6.34
C ARG A 34 8.62 13.10 7.84
N PRO A 35 9.62 13.29 8.71
CA PRO A 35 9.39 13.39 10.14
C PRO A 35 8.40 14.51 10.49
N ARG A 36 7.74 14.38 11.65
CA ARG A 36 6.83 15.38 12.20
C ARG A 36 6.97 15.46 13.71
N GLY A 37 7.14 16.69 14.21
CA GLY A 37 7.24 16.92 15.65
C GLY A 37 8.43 16.18 16.25
N SER A 38 8.19 15.40 17.31
CA SER A 38 9.24 14.65 18.01
C SER A 38 9.80 13.46 17.22
N SER A 39 9.15 13.02 16.14
CA SER A 39 9.60 11.83 15.40
C SER A 39 10.93 12.03 14.66
N ASP A 40 11.41 13.27 14.54
CA ASP A 40 12.72 13.60 13.95
C ASP A 40 13.88 12.97 14.74
N GLN A 41 13.68 12.72 16.04
CA GLN A 41 14.67 12.08 16.90
C GLN A 41 14.89 10.60 16.55
N ASP A 42 13.89 9.98 15.92
CA ASP A 42 13.91 8.57 15.52
C ASP A 42 14.23 8.40 14.03
N LEU A 43 14.54 9.49 13.31
CA LEU A 43 14.85 9.44 11.88
C LEU A 43 16.18 8.71 11.66
N VAL A 44 16.16 7.72 10.77
CA VAL A 44 17.36 7.00 10.32
C VAL A 44 17.71 7.46 8.92
N ASP A 45 18.88 8.09 8.76
CA ASP A 45 19.34 8.57 7.46
C ASP A 45 19.71 7.41 6.51
N GLY A 46 19.29 7.54 5.25
CA GLY A 46 19.57 6.56 4.20
C GLY A 46 18.84 5.23 4.36
N ASP A 47 17.82 5.17 5.22
CA ASP A 47 17.04 3.97 5.42
C ASP A 47 16.07 3.65 4.27
N GLU A 48 15.73 2.38 4.15
CA GLU A 48 14.83 1.86 3.12
C GLU A 48 13.64 1.18 3.77
N PHE A 49 12.53 1.08 3.02
CA PHE A 49 11.39 0.25 3.41
C PHE A 49 11.66 -1.19 2.98
N THR A 50 11.65 -2.11 3.93
CA THR A 50 12.01 -3.51 3.72
C THR A 50 10.79 -4.43 3.73
N VAL A 51 10.99 -5.68 3.33
CA VAL A 51 9.95 -6.71 3.44
C VAL A 51 9.59 -7.01 4.91
N SER A 52 10.53 -6.84 5.86
CA SER A 52 10.23 -6.97 7.29
C SER A 52 9.21 -5.92 7.73
N ASP A 53 9.41 -4.66 7.32
CA ASP A 53 8.50 -3.55 7.64
C ASP A 53 7.10 -3.78 7.09
N LEU A 54 7.00 -4.37 5.89
CA LEU A 54 5.73 -4.77 5.31
C LEU A 54 4.99 -5.73 6.25
N PHE A 55 5.63 -6.84 6.62
CA PHE A 55 4.99 -7.87 7.43
C PHE A 55 4.66 -7.42 8.86
N GLU A 56 5.44 -6.49 9.43
CA GLU A 56 5.13 -5.87 10.72
C GLU A 56 3.85 -5.01 10.66
N CYS A 57 3.58 -4.39 9.51
CA CYS A 57 2.41 -3.53 9.30
C CYS A 57 1.20 -4.27 8.71
N LEU A 58 1.36 -5.55 8.34
CA LEU A 58 0.36 -6.33 7.63
C LEU A 58 -0.51 -7.14 8.59
N ARG A 59 -1.81 -7.16 8.35
CA ARG A 59 -2.77 -7.99 9.07
C ARG A 59 -3.78 -8.58 8.11
N PHE A 60 -4.17 -9.82 8.38
CA PHE A 60 -5.34 -10.43 7.75
C PHE A 60 -6.52 -10.35 8.72
N VAL A 61 -7.58 -9.63 8.35
CA VAL A 61 -8.73 -9.38 9.23
C VAL A 61 -10.02 -9.55 8.42
N SER A 62 -10.91 -10.43 8.87
CA SER A 62 -12.24 -10.63 8.27
C SER A 62 -12.20 -10.92 6.76
N GLY A 63 -11.18 -11.66 6.30
CA GLY A 63 -11.02 -11.98 4.89
C GLY A 63 -10.29 -10.93 4.05
N GLU A 64 -9.84 -9.83 4.66
CA GLU A 64 -9.16 -8.74 3.98
C GLU A 64 -7.69 -8.67 4.37
N LEU A 65 -6.85 -8.35 3.39
CA LEU A 65 -5.45 -8.03 3.62
C LEU A 65 -5.32 -6.53 3.90
N ARG A 66 -4.85 -6.18 5.10
CA ARG A 66 -4.76 -4.80 5.58
C ARG A 66 -3.32 -4.45 5.90
N PHE A 67 -2.82 -3.37 5.32
CA PHE A 67 -1.60 -2.70 5.71
C PHE A 67 -1.96 -1.39 6.41
N SER A 68 -1.36 -1.12 7.57
CA SER A 68 -1.55 0.11 8.31
C SER A 68 -0.22 0.57 8.90
N SER A 69 0.23 1.76 8.53
CA SER A 69 1.45 2.36 9.07
C SER A 69 1.22 3.81 9.49
N ASP A 70 1.64 4.13 10.71
CA ASP A 70 1.57 5.47 11.28
C ASP A 70 2.92 6.18 11.21
N TYR A 71 3.90 5.63 11.93
CA TYR A 71 5.29 6.06 11.90
C TYR A 71 6.18 4.83 11.71
N LEU A 72 7.23 5.00 10.93
CA LEU A 72 8.27 3.99 10.76
C LEU A 72 9.62 4.71 10.76
N ARG A 73 10.48 4.39 11.74
CA ARG A 73 11.82 4.99 11.89
C ARG A 73 11.80 6.52 11.73
N GLY A 74 10.97 7.18 12.54
CA GLY A 74 10.80 8.63 12.52
C GLY A 74 10.00 9.20 11.35
N ARG A 75 9.72 8.43 10.29
CA ARG A 75 8.96 8.89 9.11
C ARG A 75 7.46 8.78 9.34
N CYS A 76 6.73 9.87 9.07
CA CYS A 76 5.28 9.92 9.19
C CYS A 76 4.60 9.35 7.93
N MET A 77 4.38 8.03 7.90
CA MET A 77 3.73 7.36 6.76
C MET A 77 2.24 7.67 6.71
N LYS A 78 1.51 7.36 7.79
CA LYS A 78 0.05 7.60 7.92
C LYS A 78 -0.73 7.09 6.71
N THR A 79 -0.49 5.84 6.36
CA THR A 79 -1.02 5.18 5.16
C THR A 79 -1.69 3.87 5.55
N ASP A 80 -2.89 3.68 5.01
CA ASP A 80 -3.70 2.49 5.21
C ASP A 80 -4.11 1.94 3.84
N ILE A 81 -3.85 0.65 3.60
CA ILE A 81 -4.19 -0.06 2.37
C ILE A 81 -5.01 -1.28 2.74
N THR A 82 -6.13 -1.50 2.07
CA THR A 82 -6.97 -2.68 2.24
C THR A 82 -7.21 -3.32 0.90
N VAL A 83 -6.98 -4.63 0.80
CA VAL A 83 -7.36 -5.44 -0.35
C VAL A 83 -8.42 -6.44 0.09
N ARG A 84 -9.56 -6.39 -0.60
CA ARG A 84 -10.72 -7.24 -0.36
C ARG A 84 -10.64 -8.49 -1.24
N MET A 85 -11.38 -9.54 -0.87
CA MET A 85 -11.42 -10.81 -1.63
C MET A 85 -11.93 -10.64 -3.07
N ASP A 86 -12.70 -9.59 -3.35
CA ASP A 86 -13.19 -9.24 -4.70
C ASP A 86 -12.15 -8.48 -5.54
N GLY A 87 -10.90 -8.37 -5.07
CA GLY A 87 -9.82 -7.65 -5.73
C GLY A 87 -9.89 -6.14 -5.58
N MET A 88 -10.90 -5.60 -4.88
CA MET A 88 -11.00 -4.17 -4.64
C MET A 88 -9.91 -3.71 -3.66
N LEU A 89 -9.11 -2.73 -4.09
CA LEU A 89 -8.11 -2.06 -3.27
C LEU A 89 -8.60 -0.68 -2.83
N THR A 90 -8.50 -0.41 -1.53
CA THR A 90 -8.68 0.93 -0.96
C THR A 90 -7.34 1.44 -0.44
N LEU A 91 -6.94 2.63 -0.83
CA LEU A 91 -5.78 3.35 -0.32
C LEU A 91 -6.25 4.63 0.34
N SER A 92 -5.90 4.82 1.61
CA SER A 92 -6.19 6.05 2.33
C SER A 92 -4.93 6.58 3.02
N THR A 93 -4.86 7.90 3.16
CA THR A 93 -3.75 8.56 3.83
C THR A 93 -4.27 9.62 4.79
N ARG A 94 -3.60 9.77 5.94
CA ARG A 94 -3.99 10.74 6.98
C ARG A 94 -2.96 11.88 7.01
N ASN A 95 -3.40 13.09 6.73
CA ASN A 95 -2.56 14.30 6.69
C ASN A 95 -1.41 14.26 5.65
N ARG A 96 -1.58 13.54 4.54
CA ARG A 96 -0.58 13.42 3.46
C ARG A 96 -0.98 14.18 2.18
N GLY A 97 -2.00 15.04 2.24
CA GLY A 97 -2.45 15.84 1.10
C GLY A 97 -2.82 14.98 -0.11
N GLN A 98 -2.26 15.31 -1.28
CA GLN A 98 -2.50 14.57 -2.53
C GLN A 98 -1.47 13.47 -2.81
N ALA A 99 -0.63 13.09 -1.84
CA ALA A 99 0.46 12.13 -2.05
C ALA A 99 -0.01 10.80 -2.66
N ALA A 100 -1.13 10.26 -2.18
CA ALA A 100 -1.73 9.03 -2.73
C ALA A 100 -2.04 9.12 -4.23
N LEU A 101 -2.51 10.28 -4.71
CA LEU A 101 -2.80 10.49 -6.13
C LEU A 101 -1.50 10.49 -6.95
N PHE A 102 -0.44 11.14 -6.46
CA PHE A 102 0.87 11.11 -7.13
C PHE A 102 1.47 9.70 -7.19
N TRP A 103 1.27 8.89 -6.14
CA TRP A 103 1.73 7.50 -6.15
C TRP A 103 0.97 6.67 -7.19
N LEU A 104 -0.34 6.85 -7.28
CA LEU A 104 -1.16 6.19 -8.29
C LEU A 104 -0.77 6.60 -9.71
N ASP A 105 -0.55 7.88 -9.97
CA ASP A 105 -0.05 8.36 -11.27
C ASP A 105 1.31 7.74 -11.62
N ARG A 106 2.18 7.54 -10.62
CA ARG A 106 3.49 6.89 -10.81
C ARG A 106 3.38 5.39 -11.05
N LEU A 107 2.37 4.74 -10.49
CA LEU A 107 2.07 3.33 -10.69
C LEU A 107 1.23 3.07 -11.95
N GLN A 108 0.62 4.11 -12.52
CA GLN A 108 -0.10 3.98 -13.78
C GLN A 108 0.87 3.60 -14.90
N GLY A 109 0.81 2.33 -15.29
CA GLY A 109 1.26 1.87 -16.59
C GLY A 109 0.26 2.25 -17.68
N LYS A 110 0.16 1.45 -18.75
CA LYS A 110 -0.81 1.71 -19.85
C LYS A 110 -2.28 1.53 -19.44
N LYS A 111 -2.59 0.90 -18.31
CA LYS A 111 -3.95 0.71 -17.76
C LYS A 111 -4.15 1.58 -16.52
N LYS A 112 -5.33 2.19 -16.37
CA LYS A 112 -5.67 3.12 -15.27
C LYS A 112 -5.95 2.37 -13.96
N LEU A 113 -5.35 2.83 -12.86
CA LEU A 113 -5.78 2.55 -11.50
C LEU A 113 -6.79 3.62 -11.07
N VAL A 114 -7.92 3.23 -10.47
CA VAL A 114 -8.98 4.15 -10.03
C VAL A 114 -9.13 4.04 -8.52
N LEU A 115 -9.08 5.18 -7.82
CA LEU A 115 -9.40 5.28 -6.40
C LEU A 115 -10.92 5.43 -6.26
N ILE A 116 -11.55 4.62 -5.42
CA ILE A 116 -13.00 4.64 -5.14
C ILE A 116 -13.21 4.95 -3.67
#